data_AF-A0A2V9QGW1-F1
#
_entry.id   AF-A0A2V9QGW1-F1
#
_cell.length_a   1.000
_cell.length_b   1.000
_cell.length_c   1.000
_cell.angle_alpha   90.00
_cell.angle_beta   90.00
_cell.angle_gamma   90.00
#
_symmetry.space_group_name_H-M   'P 1'
#
loop_
_entity.id
_entity.type
_entity.pdbx_description
1 polymer ?
#
loop_
_entity_poly.entity_id
_entity_poly.type
_entity_poly.pdbx_seq_one_letter_code
_entity_poly.pdbx_strand_id
1 'polypeptide(L)' 'MASVATSRADFVSLVAEEIVAGIDYATEYWLARVEQELTAANVSCVDRIQAVQRVLREYKDVTGKVHLRSASA' A
#
# COMPACT_ATOMS: atom_id res chain seq x y z
N MET A 1 -33.97 24.26 -3.32
CA MET A 1 -32.97 23.34 -2.75
C MET A 1 -33.24 21.96 -3.34
N ALA A 2 -32.63 21.63 -4.48
CA ALA A 2 -32.84 20.34 -5.12
C ALA A 2 -32.07 19.27 -4.33
N SER A 3 -32.80 18.33 -3.72
CA SER A 3 -32.22 17.12 -3.15
C SER A 3 -31.63 16.32 -4.31
N VAL A 4 -30.30 16.18 -4.36
CA VAL A 4 -29.66 15.25 -5.28
C VAL A 4 -30.03 13.85 -4.82
N ALA A 5 -31.05 13.26 -5.43
CA ALA A 5 -31.30 11.84 -5.28
C ALA A 5 -30.18 11.12 -6.03
N THR A 6 -29.08 10.81 -5.34
CA THR A 6 -28.01 9.96 -5.87
C THR A 6 -28.65 8.67 -6.34
N SER A 7 -28.55 8.38 -7.64
CA SER A 7 -29.07 7.12 -8.14
C SER A 7 -28.27 5.98 -7.53
N ARG A 8 -28.85 4.77 -7.46
CA ARG A 8 -28.12 3.59 -7.00
C ARG A 8 -26.82 3.38 -7.80
N ALA A 9 -26.82 3.71 -9.08
CA ALA A 9 -25.65 3.61 -9.93
C ALA A 9 -24.57 4.61 -9.50
N ASP A 10 -24.94 5.87 -9.24
CA ASP A 10 -23.99 6.90 -8.80
C ASP A 10 -23.35 6.55 -7.46
N PHE A 11 -24.14 5.99 -6.52
CA PHE A 11 -23.60 5.53 -5.25
C PHE A 11 -22.62 4.37 -5.41
N VAL A 12 -22.94 3.39 -6.26
CA VAL A 12 -22.04 2.25 -6.52
C VAL A 12 -20.74 2.71 -7.17
N SER A 13 -20.81 3.63 -8.15
CA SER A 13 -19.62 4.21 -8.77
C SER A 13 -18.75 4.94 -7.77
N LEU A 14 -19.34 5.79 -6.92
CA LEU A 14 -18.61 6.52 -5.87
C LEU A 14 -17.90 5.57 -4.90
N VAL A 15 -18.58 4.50 -4.46
CA VAL A 15 -17.96 3.50 -3.58
C VAL A 15 -16.82 2.77 -4.29
N ALA A 16 -16.97 2.44 -5.57
CA ALA A 16 -15.91 1.80 -6.34
C ALA A 16 -14.69 2.71 -6.50
N GLU A 17 -14.90 3.99 -6.79
CA GLU A 17 -13.84 5.00 -6.89
C GLU A 17 -13.08 5.14 -5.57
N GLU A 18 -13.79 5.18 -4.44
CA GLU A 18 -13.17 5.27 -3.12
C GLU A 18 -12.35 4.01 -2.78
N ILE A 19 -12.85 2.82 -3.14
CA ILE A 19 -12.11 1.57 -2.95
C ILE A 19 -10.81 1.58 -3.78
N VAL A 20 -10.87 2.03 -5.04
CA VAL A 20 -9.67 2.13 -5.90
C VAL A 20 -8.68 3.13 -5.31
N ALA A 21 -9.14 4.33 -4.93
CA ALA A 21 -8.29 5.34 -4.31
C ALA A 21 -7.63 4.83 -3.02
N GLY A 22 -8.35 4.07 -2.19
CA GLY A 22 -7.80 3.44 -0.99
C GLY A 22 -6.73 2.37 -1.29
N ILE A 23 -6.92 1.58 -2.35
CA ILE A 23 -5.94 0.58 -2.80
C ILE A 23 -4.67 1.27 -3.33
N ASP A 24 -4.84 2.30 -4.16
CA ASP A 24 -3.73 3.07 -4.72
C ASP A 24 -2.91 3.73 -3.61
N TYR A 25 -3.57 4.44 -2.70
CA TYR A 25 -2.93 5.06 -1.54
C TYR A 25 -2.16 4.05 -0.68
N ALA A 26 -2.78 2.91 -0.37
CA ALA A 26 -2.11 1.87 0.41
C ALA A 26 -0.87 1.32 -0.31
N THR A 27 -0.96 1.13 -1.63
CA THR A 27 0.14 0.62 -2.46
C THR A 27 1.29 1.63 -2.52
N GLU A 28 0.98 2.89 -2.81
CA GLU A 28 1.95 4.00 -2.84
C GLU A 28 2.68 4.15 -1.50
N TYR A 29 1.94 4.11 -0.38
CA TYR A 29 2.53 4.21 0.95
C TYR A 29 3.61 3.14 1.19
N TRP A 30 3.33 1.88 0.90
CA TRP A 30 4.28 0.79 1.16
C TRP A 30 5.46 0.81 0.18
N LEU A 31 5.22 1.17 -1.09
CA LEU A 31 6.29 1.33 -2.07
C LEU A 31 7.24 2.47 -1.70
N ALA A 32 6.69 3.62 -1.31
CA ALA A 32 7.49 4.77 -0.88
C ALA A 32 8.37 4.46 0.34
N ARG A 33 7.84 3.68 1.31
CA ARG A 33 8.64 3.23 2.45
C ARG A 33 9.79 2.29 2.05
N VAL A 34 9.56 1.38 1.11
CA VAL A 34 10.64 0.52 0.60
C VAL A 34 11.69 1.36 -0.15
N GLU A 35 11.27 2.29 -0.99
CA GLU A 35 12.15 3.19 -1.72
C GLU A 35 13.01 4.06 -0.78
N GLN A 36 12.41 4.56 0.31
CA GLN A 36 13.12 5.32 1.33
C GLN A 36 14.28 4.52 1.95
N GLU A 37 14.05 3.24 2.29
CA GLU A 37 15.11 2.39 2.86
C GLU A 37 16.19 2.03 1.82
N LEU A 38 15.83 1.90 0.54
CA LEU A 38 16.78 1.61 -0.54
C LEU A 38 17.67 2.82 -0.88
N THR A 39 17.12 4.03 -0.79
CA THR A 39 17.78 5.28 -1.17
C THR A 39 18.50 5.97 -0.01
N ALA A 40 18.36 5.46 1.22
CA ALA A 40 19.03 5.98 2.40
C ALA A 40 20.55 6.11 2.18
N ALA A 41 21.07 7.35 2.25
CA ALA A 41 22.49 7.62 2.12
C ALA A 41 23.28 7.08 3.32
N ASN A 42 24.56 6.78 3.11
CA ASN A 42 25.52 6.44 4.19
C ASN A 42 25.21 5.19 5.01
N VAL A 43 24.34 4.28 4.53
CA VAL A 43 24.11 2.95 5.12
C VAL A 43 24.75 1.87 4.27
N SER A 44 25.23 0.81 4.89
CA SER A 44 25.78 -0.33 4.16
C SER A 44 24.67 -1.05 3.37
N CYS A 45 25.05 -1.78 2.31
CA CYS A 45 24.10 -2.57 1.54
C CYS A 45 23.35 -3.60 2.42
N VAL A 46 24.05 -4.21 3.39
CA VAL A 46 23.47 -5.18 4.32
C VAL A 46 22.40 -4.52 5.18
N ASP A 47 22.67 -3.33 5.73
CA ASP A 47 21.72 -2.60 6.58
C ASP A 47 20.46 -2.21 5.79
N ARG A 48 20.61 -1.80 4.53
CA ARG A 48 19.46 -1.51 3.64
C ARG A 48 18.57 -2.73 3.43
N ILE A 49 19.17 -3.90 3.17
CA ILE A 49 18.40 -5.15 3.01
C ILE A 49 17.64 -5.49 4.30
N GLN A 50 18.28 -5.35 5.46
CA GLN A 50 17.62 -5.61 6.74
C GLN A 50 16.47 -4.63 7.02
N ALA A 51 16.64 -3.36 6.62
CA ALA A 51 15.60 -2.35 6.75
C ALA A 51 14.39 -2.65 5.83
N VAL A 52 14.63 -2.98 4.56
CA VAL A 52 13.58 -3.44 3.64
C VAL A 52 12.86 -4.67 4.17
N GLN A 53 13.59 -5.66 4.72
CA GLN A 53 12.97 -6.83 5.35
C GLN A 53 12.10 -6.48 6.56
N ARG A 54 12.42 -5.41 7.30
CA ARG A 54 11.58 -4.91 8.39
C ARG A 54 10.28 -4.32 7.84
N VAL A 55 10.36 -3.46 6.82
CA VAL A 55 9.17 -2.89 6.15
C VAL A 55 8.26 -3.99 5.60
N LEU A 56 8.82 -5.01 4.95
CA LEU A 56 8.05 -6.14 4.43
C LEU A 56 7.37 -6.99 5.51
N ARG A 57 8.01 -7.16 6.67
CA ARG A 57 7.39 -7.84 7.82
C ARG A 57 6.23 -7.02 8.37
N GLU A 58 6.44 -5.72 8.55
CA GLU A 58 5.39 -4.80 9.02
C GLU A 58 4.17 -4.80 8.08
N TYR A 59 4.38 -4.73 6.77
CA TYR A 59 3.31 -4.86 5.77
C TYR A 59 2.50 -6.15 5.97
N LYS A 60 3.19 -7.29 6.11
CA LYS A 60 2.54 -8.59 6.27
C LYS A 60 1.73 -8.68 7.55
N ASP A 61 2.27 -8.17 8.65
CA ASP A 61 1.61 -8.18 9.95
C ASP A 61 0.35 -7.30 9.94
N VAL A 62 0.48 -6.05 9.47
CA VAL A 62 -0.63 -5.08 9.44
C VAL A 62 -1.74 -5.53 8.49
N THR A 63 -1.39 -6.17 7.37
CA THR A 63 -2.38 -6.57 6.36
C THR A 63 -2.89 -8.01 6.51
N GLY A 64 -2.42 -8.74 7.53
CA GLY A 64 -2.76 -10.16 7.75
C GLY A 64 -2.19 -11.09 6.67
N LYS A 65 -1.21 -10.64 5.89
CA LYS A 65 -0.61 -11.34 4.74
C LYS A 65 0.66 -12.10 5.11
N VAL A 66 0.78 -12.54 6.36
CA VAL A 66 1.96 -13.28 6.89
C VAL A 66 2.28 -14.55 6.10
N HIS A 67 1.29 -15.16 5.47
CA HIS A 67 1.46 -16.36 4.63
C HIS A 67 1.94 -16.07 3.21
N LEU A 68 1.95 -14.80 2.77
CA LEU A 68 2.47 -14.46 1.45
C LEU A 68 3.97 -14.73 1.38
N ARG A 69 4.35 -15.57 0.43
CA ARG A 69 5.74 -15.84 0.09
C ARG A 69 6.21 -14.82 -0.94
N SER A 70 7.53 -14.61 -1.00
CA SER A 70 8.13 -13.83 -2.07
C SER A 70 7.75 -14.46 -3.41
N ALA A 71 7.38 -13.64 -4.40
CA ALA A 71 7.24 -14.11 -5.76
C ALA A 71 8.59 -14.67 -6.21
N SER A 72 8.64 -15.94 -6.62
CA SER A 72 9.78 -16.49 -7.33
C SER A 72 9.70 -16.03 -8.78
N ALA A 73 10.76 -15.39 -9.27
CA ALA A 73 10.94 -15.14 -10.70
C ALA A 73 11.32 -16.43 -11.43
#